data_AF-A0A6A6MAW8-F1
#
_entry.id   AF-A0A6A6MAW8-F1
#
_cell.length_a   1.000
_cell.length_b   1.000
_cell.length_c   1.000
_cell.angle_alpha   90.00
_cell.angle_beta   90.00
_cell.angle_gamma   90.00
#
_symmetry.space_group_name_H-M   'P 1'
#
loop_
_entity.id
_entity.type
_entity.pdbx_description
1 polymer ?
#
loop_
_entity_poly.entity_id
_entity_poly.type
_entity_poly.pdbx_seq_one_letter_code
_entity_poly.pdbx_strand_id
1 'polypeptide(L)'
;MDFLSSTKVIAFLKLPDYNSGKLEIQYLHEHAGITAAVGFNKSPAVDLWATIGTPSIAFGAETTYAKVSSEFAKYNAGVSYTKPDSNA
;
A
#
# COMPACT_ATOMS: atom_id res chain seq x y z
N MET A 1 1.54 -21.39 14.33
CA MET A 1 1.24 -20.84 12.99
C MET A 1 1.49 -19.35 13.08
N ASP A 2 2.76 -19.00 12.94
CA ASP A 2 3.28 -17.67 13.21
C ASP A 2 2.89 -16.77 12.06
N PHE A 3 1.82 -16.00 12.26
CA PHE A 3 1.46 -14.91 11.37
C PHE A 3 2.59 -13.88 11.52
N LEU A 4 3.55 -13.94 10.61
CA LEU A 4 4.77 -13.13 10.58
C LEU A 4 4.49 -11.74 11.16
N SER A 5 5.21 -11.33 12.22
CA SER A 5 5.07 -10.03 12.90
C SER A 5 5.15 -8.82 11.95
N SER A 6 5.57 -9.04 10.70
CA SER A 6 5.72 -8.08 9.60
C SER A 6 4.51 -7.97 8.67
N THR A 7 3.53 -8.88 8.71
CA THR A 7 2.40 -8.89 7.76
C THR A 7 1.16 -8.28 8.40
N LYS A 8 0.61 -7.26 7.76
CA LYS A 8 -0.62 -6.57 8.15
C LYS A 8 -1.64 -6.69 7.03
N VAL A 9 -2.88 -7.03 7.38
CA VAL A 9 -3.99 -7.09 6.44
C VAL A 9 -5.06 -6.11 6.91
N ILE A 10 -5.56 -5.28 5.99
CA ILE A 10 -6.55 -4.25 6.26
C ILE A 10 -7.72 -4.44 5.30
N ALA A 11 -8.91 -4.70 5.85
CA ALA A 11 -10.14 -4.69 5.08
C ALA A 11 -10.84 -3.34 5.27
N PHE A 12 -11.17 -2.70 4.16
CA PHE A 12 -11.93 -1.45 4.12
C PHE A 12 -13.30 -1.72 3.54
N LEU A 13 -14.32 -1.33 4.28
CA LEU A 13 -15.70 -1.29 3.82
C LEU A 13 -16.24 0.11 4.09
N LYS A 14 -16.63 0.82 3.04
CA LYS A 14 -17.29 2.11 3.18
C LYS A 14 -18.79 1.88 3.39
N LEU A 15 -19.38 2.56 4.36
CA LEU A 15 -20.84 2.56 4.61
C LEU A 15 -21.37 3.99 4.50
N PRO A 16 -22.61 4.21 4.02
CA PRO A 16 -23.64 3.24 3.60
C PRO A 16 -23.42 2.62 2.21
N ASP A 17 -22.40 3.08 1.48
CA ASP A 17 -22.10 2.65 0.12
C ASP A 17 -21.26 1.34 0.10
N TYR A 18 -21.95 0.21 0.24
CA TYR A 18 -21.38 -1.15 0.26
C TYR A 18 -20.57 -1.53 -0.98
N ASN A 19 -20.64 -0.73 -2.05
CA ASN A 19 -19.86 -1.01 -3.24
C ASN A 19 -18.37 -0.70 -3.04
N SER A 20 -17.98 0.08 -2.03
CA SER A 20 -16.58 0.52 -1.89
C SER A 20 -15.68 -0.37 -1.04
N GLY A 21 -15.82 -1.69 -1.18
CA GLY A 21 -14.91 -2.65 -0.57
C GLY A 21 -13.49 -2.54 -1.11
N LYS A 22 -12.48 -2.51 -0.24
CA LYS A 22 -11.07 -2.68 -0.58
C LYS A 22 -10.41 -3.63 0.41
N LEU A 23 -9.50 -4.47 -0.06
CA LEU A 23 -8.65 -5.32 0.77
C LEU A 23 -7.21 -4.95 0.52
N GLU A 24 -6.47 -4.59 1.56
CA GLU A 24 -5.07 -4.20 1.49
C GLU A 24 -4.22 -5.15 2.34
N ILE A 25 -3.06 -5.52 1.82
CA ILE A 25 -2.08 -6.41 2.43
C ILE A 25 -0.76 -5.66 2.41
N GLN A 26 -0.24 -5.36 3.60
CA GLN A 26 1.06 -4.73 3.80
C GLN A 26 2.02 -5.74 4.40
N TYR A 27 3.19 -5.87 3.79
CA TYR A 27 4.30 -6.66 4.28
C TYR A 27 5.46 -5.73 4.59
N LEU A 28 5.73 -5.51 5.87
CA LEU A 28 6.72 -4.54 6.37
C LEU A 28 7.88 -5.27 7.01
N HIS A 29 9.00 -5.35 6.31
CA HIS A 29 10.28 -5.78 6.86
C HIS A 29 11.09 -4.57 7.35
N GLU A 30 12.10 -4.78 8.18
CA GLU A 30 12.83 -3.73 8.92
C GLU A 30 13.37 -2.59 8.03
N HIS A 31 13.66 -2.87 6.76
CA HIS A 31 14.18 -1.91 5.78
C HIS A 31 13.40 -1.87 4.46
N ALA A 32 12.27 -2.57 4.36
CA ALA A 32 11.50 -2.65 3.11
C ALA A 32 10.04 -2.96 3.40
N GLY A 33 9.13 -2.25 2.75
CA GLY A 33 7.69 -2.47 2.81
C GLY A 33 7.15 -2.79 1.43
N ILE A 34 6.35 -3.83 1.30
CA ILE A 34 5.54 -4.09 0.11
C ILE A 34 4.09 -3.95 0.51
N THR A 35 3.26 -3.34 -0.33
CA THR A 35 1.83 -3.23 -0.10
C THR A 35 1.09 -3.59 -1.37
N ALA A 36 0.01 -4.34 -1.23
CA ALA A 36 -0.89 -4.66 -2.33
C ALA A 36 -2.31 -4.44 -1.86
N ALA A 37 -3.10 -3.67 -2.59
CA ALA A 37 -4.52 -3.52 -2.35
C ALA A 37 -5.34 -3.95 -3.55
N VAL A 38 -6.50 -4.53 -3.28
CA VAL A 38 -7.49 -4.95 -4.26
C VAL A 38 -8.81 -4.29 -3.91
N GLY A 39 -9.28 -3.40 -4.77
CA GLY A 39 -10.63 -2.85 -4.69
C GLY A 39 -11.64 -3.84 -5.26
N PHE A 40 -12.68 -4.16 -4.48
CA PHE A 40 -13.83 -4.98 -4.88
C PHE A 40 -15.05 -4.10 -5.18
N ASN A 41 -14.83 -2.95 -5.80
CA ASN A 41 -15.88 -1.99 -6.17
C ASN A 41 -16.40 -2.25 -7.58
N LYS A 42 -17.40 -1.47 -8.02
CA LYS A 42 -17.85 -1.39 -9.43
C LYS A 42 -16.70 -1.33 -10.42
N SER A 43 -15.57 -0.77 -10.01
CA SER A 43 -14.31 -0.82 -10.75
C SER A 43 -13.25 -1.58 -9.96
N PRO A 44 -13.07 -2.89 -10.21
CA PRO A 44 -11.99 -3.63 -9.60
C PRO A 44 -10.64 -3.06 -10.06
N ALA A 45 -9.83 -2.64 -9.08
CA ALA A 45 -8.50 -2.12 -9.29
C ALA A 45 -7.54 -2.80 -8.31
N VAL A 46 -6.33 -3.08 -8.79
CA VAL A 46 -5.25 -3.63 -7.98
C VAL A 46 -4.21 -2.55 -7.85
N ASP A 47 -4.04 -2.05 -6.64
CA ASP A 47 -2.97 -1.13 -6.31
C ASP A 47 -1.79 -1.93 -5.72
N LEU A 48 -0.57 -1.58 -6.11
CA LEU A 48 0.66 -2.25 -5.67
C LEU A 48 1.70 -1.18 -5.37
N TRP A 49 2.37 -1.34 -4.25
CA TRP A 49 3.41 -0.45 -3.80
C TRP A 49 4.58 -1.22 -3.24
N ALA A 50 5.78 -0.69 -3.45
CA ALA A 50 6.98 -1.19 -2.82
C ALA A 50 7.80 0.00 -2.36
N THR A 51 8.29 -0.08 -1.13
CA THR A 51 9.10 0.91 -0.46
C THR A 51 10.34 0.22 0.07
N ILE A 52 11.49 0.83 -0.11
CA ILE A 52 12.78 0.38 0.42
C ILE A 52 13.46 1.58 1.07
N GLY A 53 13.97 1.39 2.29
CA GLY A 53 14.50 2.50 3.03
C GLY A 53 14.89 2.18 4.46
N THR A 54 15.54 3.15 5.07
CA THR A 54 15.78 3.18 6.50
C THR A 54 14.78 4.14 7.16
N PRO A 55 14.71 4.17 8.50
CA PRO A 55 13.86 5.13 9.22
C PRO A 55 14.15 6.60 8.85
N SER A 56 15.33 6.91 8.29
CA SER A 56 15.72 8.27 7.89
C SER A 56 15.44 8.59 6.42
N ILE A 57 15.65 7.65 5.50
CA ILE A 57 15.40 7.85 4.06
C ILE A 57 14.68 6.62 3.51
N ALA A 58 13.56 6.82 2.84
CA ALA A 58 12.84 5.77 2.13
C ALA A 58 12.51 6.18 0.70
N PHE A 59 12.56 5.22 -0.21
CA PHE A 59 12.16 5.34 -1.60
C PHE A 59 11.04 4.36 -1.87
N GLY A 60 10.01 4.77 -2.59
CA GLY A 60 8.92 3.89 -2.94
C GLY A 60 8.40 4.12 -4.35
N ALA A 61 7.72 3.10 -4.86
CA ALA A 61 6.98 3.14 -6.09
C ALA A 61 5.57 2.59 -5.84
N GLU A 62 4.59 3.18 -6.50
CA GLU A 62 3.19 2.82 -6.55
C GLU A 62 2.82 2.52 -8.00
N THR A 63 1.98 1.52 -8.22
CA THR A 63 1.27 1.34 -9.47
C THR A 63 -0.15 0.87 -9.21
N THR A 64 -1.09 1.31 -10.04
CA THR A 64 -2.47 0.84 -10.00
C THR A 64 -2.82 0.24 -11.34
N TYR A 65 -3.33 -0.99 -11.32
CA TYR A 65 -3.88 -1.68 -12.46
C TYR A 65 -5.41 -1.69 -12.38
N ALA A 66 -6.07 -1.06 -13.35
CA ALA A 66 -7.52 -1.05 -13.44
C ALA A 66 -8.00 -2.21 -14.32
N LYS A 67 -8.72 -3.18 -13.74
CA LYS A 67 -9.25 -4.32 -14.51
C LYS A 67 -10.35 -3.92 -15.49
N VAL A 68 -11.10 -2.86 -15.19
CA VAL A 68 -12.21 -2.39 -16.04
C VAL A 68 -11.72 -1.92 -17.40
N SER A 69 -10.64 -1.14 -17.40
CA SER A 69 -10.04 -0.57 -18.60
C SER A 69 -8.87 -1.41 -19.14
N SER A 70 -8.47 -2.46 -18.42
CA SER A 70 -7.32 -3.31 -18.76
C SER A 70 -6.03 -2.51 -19.00
N GLU A 71 -5.86 -1.43 -18.22
CA GLU A 71 -4.71 -0.54 -18.32
C GLU A 71 -4.13 -0.22 -16.94
N PHE A 72 -2.88 0.21 -16.94
CA PHE A 72 -2.23 0.75 -15.75
C PHE A 72 -2.69 2.18 -15.53
N ALA A 73 -3.61 2.35 -14.59
CA ALA A 73 -4.23 3.64 -14.30
C ALA A 73 -3.28 4.61 -13.59
N LYS A 74 -2.29 4.12 -12.84
CA LYS A 74 -1.37 4.96 -12.08
C LYS A 74 0.03 4.37 -12.01
N TYR A 75 1.02 5.26 -12.01
CA TYR A 75 2.39 5.00 -11.63
C TYR A 75 2.88 6.20 -10.83
N ASN A 76 3.18 6.00 -9.55
CA ASN A 76 3.78 7.04 -8.72
C ASN A 76 5.13 6.55 -8.19
N ALA A 77 6.04 7.48 -7.98
CA ALA A 77 7.30 7.25 -7.29
C ALA A 77 7.40 8.27 -6.17
N GLY A 78 7.96 7.85 -5.04
CA GLY A 78 8.05 8.66 -3.83
C GLY A 78 9.44 8.54 -3.20
N VAL A 79 9.87 9.63 -2.59
CA VAL A 79 11.01 9.65 -1.68
C VAL A 79 10.57 10.34 -0.40
N SER A 80 10.92 9.76 0.73
CA SER A 80 10.60 10.25 2.06
C SER A 80 11.89 10.44 2.82
N TYR A 81 12.08 11.61 3.40
CA TYR A 81 13.18 11.92 4.29
C TYR A 81 12.63 12.28 5.67
N THR A 82 12.91 11.43 6.65
CA THR A 82 12.54 11.65 8.04
C THR A 82 13.79 12.16 8.77
N LYS A 83 13.73 13.39 9.26
CA LYS A 83 14.74 13.86 10.22
C LYS A 83 14.40 13.25 11.57
N PRO A 84 15.37 12.72 12.33
CA PRO A 84 15.13 12.39 13.71
C PRO A 84 14.74 13.68 14.45
N ASP A 85 13.61 13.69 15.14
CA ASP A 85 13.24 14.78 16.02
C ASP A 85 14.32 14.91 17.09
N SER A 86 15.08 16.01 17.01
CA SER A 86 16.02 16.41 18.04
C SER A 86 15.20 16.95 19.21
N ASN A 87 14.63 16.04 19.99
CA ASN A 87 14.03 16.39 21.27
C ASN A 87 15.19 16.70 22.23
N ALA A 88 15.36 17.99 22.54
CA ALA A 88 16.33 18.51 23.51
C ALA A 88 15.75 18.53 24.92
#